data_AF-A0A168EAK0-F1
#
_entry.id   AF-A0A168EAK0-F1
#
_cell.length_a   1.000
_cell.length_b   1.000
_cell.length_c   1.000
_cell.angle_alpha   90.00
_cell.angle_beta   90.00
_cell.angle_gamma   90.00
#
_symmetry.space_group_name_H-M   'P 1'
#
loop_
_entity.id
_entity.type
_entity.pdbx_description
1 polymer ?
#
loop_
_entity_poly.entity_id
_entity_poly.type
_entity_poly.pdbx_seq_one_letter_code
_entity_poly.pdbx_strand_id
1 'polypeptide(L)'
;MAFDRQSLALPPTLSPDALDALSELAIVLAKVRTGIQSSAGLATTGATPGGAAAAAGQPLSFKDVPGATDALKHKLQHARAQVLALPDMDRELVEQRREVAELEARIVTQRALLERLRDDGLRFGKDGDKMDL
;
A
#
# COMPACT_ATOMS: atom_id res chain seq x y z
N MET A 1 -23.08 -14.20 -18.07
CA MET A 1 -22.66 -14.09 -16.65
C MET A 1 -21.69 -12.93 -16.57
N ALA A 2 -22.16 -11.78 -16.12
CA ALA A 2 -21.40 -10.55 -16.04
C ALA A 2 -20.47 -10.64 -14.82
N PHE A 3 -19.16 -10.74 -15.06
CA PHE A 3 -18.18 -10.49 -14.03
C PHE A 3 -18.08 -8.98 -13.86
N ASP A 4 -18.95 -8.41 -13.02
CA ASP A 4 -18.65 -7.15 -12.34
C ASP A 4 -17.42 -7.42 -11.47
N ARG A 5 -16.25 -7.38 -12.09
CA ARG A 5 -15.00 -7.16 -11.39
C ARG A 5 -15.09 -5.74 -10.87
N GLN A 6 -15.68 -5.61 -9.69
CA GLN A 6 -15.45 -4.51 -8.77
C GLN A 6 -13.98 -4.16 -8.96
N SER A 7 -13.72 -3.00 -9.52
CA SER A 7 -12.40 -2.49 -9.78
C SER A 7 -11.53 -2.80 -8.57
N LEU A 8 -10.30 -3.25 -8.82
CA LEU A 8 -9.21 -3.43 -7.85
C LEU A 8 -8.82 -2.10 -7.19
N ALA A 9 -9.79 -1.19 -7.03
CA ALA A 9 -9.70 0.08 -6.36
C ALA A 9 -9.59 -0.23 -4.88
N LEU A 10 -8.53 0.27 -4.29
CA LEU A 10 -8.38 0.31 -2.84
C LEU A 10 -9.65 0.94 -2.24
N PRO A 11 -10.21 0.38 -1.16
CA PRO A 11 -11.30 1.01 -0.43
C PRO A 11 -10.93 2.47 -0.15
N PRO A 12 -11.85 3.44 -0.35
CA PRO A 12 -11.56 4.87 -0.16
C PRO A 12 -11.20 5.21 1.30
N THR A 13 -11.39 4.26 2.21
CA THR A 13 -11.06 4.33 3.63
C THR A 13 -9.64 3.86 3.95
N LEU A 14 -8.89 3.30 2.99
CA LEU A 14 -7.50 2.88 3.19
C LEU A 14 -6.56 4.08 3.09
N SER A 15 -6.17 4.60 4.26
CA SER A 15 -5.07 5.55 4.38
C SER A 15 -3.77 4.80 4.69
N PRO A 16 -2.64 5.08 4.02
CA PRO A 16 -1.34 4.48 4.35
C PRO A 16 -0.95 4.68 5.81
N ASP A 17 -1.35 5.80 6.41
CA ASP A 17 -1.10 6.09 7.82
C ASP A 17 -1.80 5.09 8.75
N ALA A 18 -2.96 4.56 8.38
CA ALA A 18 -3.66 3.55 9.19
C ALA A 18 -2.86 2.25 9.36
N LEU A 19 -1.92 1.96 8.45
CA LEU A 19 -1.06 0.78 8.49
C LEU A 19 0.29 1.06 9.17
N ASP A 20 0.65 2.33 9.41
CA ASP A 20 1.92 2.71 10.06
C ASP A 20 1.85 2.60 11.58
N ALA A 21 1.74 1.37 12.08
CA ALA A 21 1.83 1.05 13.51
C ALA A 21 3.28 1.02 14.02
N LEU A 22 4.26 0.86 13.13
CA LEU A 22 5.68 0.76 13.48
C LEU A 22 6.23 2.10 13.98
N SER A 23 5.91 3.19 13.30
CA SER A 23 6.32 4.53 13.76
C SER A 23 5.75 4.87 15.13
N GLU A 24 4.48 4.55 15.38
CA GLU A 24 3.85 4.76 16.69
C GLU A 24 4.48 3.90 17.79
N LEU A 25 4.73 2.63 17.51
CA LEU A 25 5.42 1.76 18.45
C LEU A 25 6.82 2.28 18.77
N ALA A 26 7.58 2.71 17.76
CA ALA A 26 8.92 3.28 17.95
C ALA A 26 8.90 4.52 18.85
N ILE A 27 7.92 5.40 18.67
CA ILE A 27 7.73 6.60 19.50
C ILE A 27 7.41 6.20 20.96
N VAL A 28 6.45 5.30 21.16
CA VAL A 28 6.07 4.85 22.52
C VAL A 28 7.25 4.19 23.21
N LEU A 29 7.99 3.34 22.50
CA LEU A 29 9.14 2.61 23.05
C LEU A 29 10.30 3.55 23.39
N ALA A 30 10.54 4.58 22.57
CA ALA A 30 11.50 5.64 22.88
C ALA A 30 11.11 6.40 24.15
N LYS A 31 9.84 6.78 24.31
CA LYS A 31 9.35 7.50 25.50
C LYS A 31 9.39 6.66 26.77
N VAL A 32 9.09 5.35 26.67
CA VAL A 32 9.21 4.40 27.79
C VAL A 32 10.67 4.22 28.18
N ARG A 33 11.58 4.03 27.21
CA ARG A 33 13.01 3.92 27.47
C ARG A 33 13.55 5.13 28.22
N THR A 34 13.18 6.34 27.79
CA THR A 34 13.58 7.58 28.48
C THR A 34 13.02 7.65 29.90
N GLY A 35 11.76 7.26 30.12
CA GLY A 35 11.17 7.20 31.47
C GLY A 35 11.86 6.21 32.41
N ILE A 36 12.28 5.06 31.90
CA ILE A 36 13.08 4.06 32.65
C ILE A 36 14.44 4.66 33.03
N GLN A 37 15.10 5.35 32.10
CA GLN A 37 16.41 5.97 32.36
C GLN A 37 16.30 7.11 33.39
N SER A 38 15.24 7.92 33.33
CA SER A 38 14.98 8.97 34.32
C SER A 38 14.69 8.42 35.72
N SER A 39 13.96 7.30 35.81
CA SER A 39 13.60 6.69 37.11
C SER A 39 14.76 5.91 37.76
N ALA A 40 15.69 5.39 36.96
CA ALA A 40 16.88 4.69 37.45
C ALA A 40 18.03 5.65 37.88
N GLY A 41 17.87 6.97 37.77
CA GLY A 41 18.93 7.94 38.06
C GLY A 41 20.12 7.87 37.11
N LEU A 42 20.02 7.09 36.02
CA LEU A 42 21.03 7.00 34.97
C LEU A 42 20.85 8.17 34.00
N ALA A 43 21.22 9.37 34.43
CA ALA A 43 21.52 10.46 33.50
C ALA A 43 22.88 10.17 32.86
N THR A 44 22.93 9.22 31.91
CA THR A 44 24.14 8.99 31.11
C THR A 44 24.32 10.18 30.19
N THR A 45 25.39 10.95 30.40
CA THR A 45 25.91 12.02 29.54
C THR A 45 26.44 11.51 28.18
N GLY A 46 25.91 10.40 27.67
CA GLY A 46 26.35 9.76 26.43
C GLY A 46 25.59 10.27 25.23
N ALA A 47 26.11 11.31 24.58
CA ALA A 47 25.72 11.70 23.23
C ALA A 47 25.79 10.49 22.29
N THR A 48 24.64 10.01 21.84
CA THR A 48 24.54 9.12 20.67
C THR A 48 24.02 9.96 19.52
N PRO A 49 24.81 10.27 18.48
CA PRO A 49 24.35 11.02 17.32
C PRO A 49 23.53 10.05 16.46
N GLY A 50 22.21 10.11 16.58
CA GLY A 50 21.31 9.21 15.87
C GLY A 50 19.85 9.63 15.97
N GLY A 51 19.53 10.81 15.44
CA GLY A 51 18.27 11.17 14.75
C GLY A 51 16.89 11.00 15.40
N ALA A 52 16.70 10.27 16.50
CA ALA A 52 15.38 9.95 17.05
C ALA A 52 15.05 10.66 18.38
N ALA A 53 16.05 11.27 19.02
CA ALA A 53 15.86 11.93 20.33
C ALA A 53 15.04 13.23 20.25
N ALA A 54 14.92 13.85 19.07
CA ALA A 54 14.16 15.09 18.90
C ALA A 54 12.63 14.86 18.78
N ALA A 55 12.17 13.63 18.54
CA ALA A 55 10.75 13.30 18.44
C ALA A 55 10.16 12.72 19.74
N ALA A 56 11.01 12.33 20.69
CA ALA A 56 10.57 11.82 21.98
C ALA A 56 10.23 13.00 22.91
N GLY A 57 8.96 13.42 22.87
CA GLY A 57 8.39 14.31 23.89
C GLY A 57 8.54 13.74 25.32
N GLN A 58 7.95 14.44 26.29
CA GLN A 58 8.07 14.16 27.74
C GLN A 58 8.13 12.65 28.06
N PRO A 59 9.07 12.20 28.94
CA PRO A 59 9.17 10.80 29.35
C PRO A 59 7.83 10.27 29.86
N LEU A 60 7.46 9.06 29.42
CA LEU A 60 6.26 8.38 29.90
C LEU A 60 6.53 7.76 31.27
N SER A 61 5.68 8.07 32.25
CA SER A 61 5.65 7.31 33.50
C SER A 61 5.05 5.93 33.25
N PHE A 62 5.47 4.92 34.00
CA PHE A 62 4.93 3.55 33.88
C PHE A 62 3.40 3.47 34.02
N LYS A 63 2.80 4.42 34.77
CA LYS A 63 1.35 4.52 34.94
C LYS A 63 0.62 5.03 33.69
N ASP A 64 1.33 5.75 32.83
CA ASP A 64 0.79 6.37 31.62
C ASP A 64 0.97 5.48 30.39
N VAL A 65 1.72 4.37 30.51
CA VAL A 65 1.96 3.42 29.42
C VAL A 65 0.67 2.85 28.84
N PRO A 66 -0.32 2.37 29.64
CA PRO A 66 -1.56 1.86 29.08
C PRO A 66 -2.29 2.88 28.21
N GLY A 67 -2.38 4.13 28.66
CA GLY A 67 -3.00 5.23 27.90
C GLY A 67 -2.20 5.62 26.66
N ALA A 68 -0.86 5.64 26.76
CA ALA A 68 0.02 5.93 25.63
C ALA A 68 0.00 4.83 24.56
N THR A 69 -0.30 3.58 24.94
CA THR A 69 -0.45 2.45 24.01
C THR A 69 -1.86 2.28 23.43
N ASP A 70 -2.86 3.02 23.94
CA ASP A 70 -4.25 2.84 23.51
C ASP A 70 -4.47 3.29 22.05
N ALA A 71 -3.79 4.36 21.64
CA ALA A 71 -3.75 4.78 20.23
C ALA A 71 -3.20 3.68 19.31
N LEU A 72 -2.11 3.03 19.71
CA LEU A 72 -1.51 1.90 18.99
C LEU A 72 -2.48 0.72 18.90
N LYS A 73 -3.20 0.41 19.98
CA LYS A 73 -4.24 -0.64 20.00
C LYS A 73 -5.34 -0.33 19.00
N HIS A 74 -5.88 0.89 19.02
CA HIS A 74 -6.90 1.33 18.08
C HIS A 74 -6.39 1.28 16.62
N LYS A 75 -5.15 1.69 16.39
CA LYS A 75 -4.52 1.64 15.05
C LYS A 75 -4.36 0.21 14.55
N LEU A 76 -3.91 -0.71 15.38
CA LEU A 76 -3.80 -2.13 15.03
C LEU A 76 -5.17 -2.77 14.75
N GLN A 77 -6.19 -2.43 15.53
CA GLN A 77 -7.56 -2.89 15.28
C GLN A 77 -8.09 -2.35 13.95
N HIS A 78 -7.84 -1.07 13.67
CA HIS A 78 -8.24 -0.43 12.42
C HIS A 78 -7.50 -1.03 11.21
N ALA A 79 -6.17 -1.17 11.30
CA ALA A 79 -5.35 -1.82 10.29
C ALA A 79 -5.83 -3.25 9.98
N ARG A 80 -6.16 -4.03 11.01
CA ARG A 80 -6.69 -5.39 10.83
C ARG A 80 -8.03 -5.38 10.09
N ALA A 81 -8.94 -4.49 10.44
CA ALA A 81 -10.22 -4.37 9.74
C ALA A 81 -10.04 -3.96 8.28
N GLN A 82 -9.10 -3.05 8.02
CA GLN A 82 -8.74 -2.59 6.68
C GLN A 82 -8.14 -3.69 5.81
N VAL A 83 -7.21 -4.49 6.35
CA VAL A 83 -6.60 -5.62 5.64
C VAL A 83 -7.64 -6.67 5.27
N LEU A 84 -8.62 -6.93 6.16
CA LEU A 84 -9.72 -7.86 5.87
C LEU A 84 -10.73 -7.31 4.84
N ALA A 85 -10.76 -6.00 4.64
CA ALA A 85 -11.62 -5.34 3.66
C ALA A 85 -10.94 -5.17 2.29
N LEU A 86 -9.67 -5.57 2.14
CA LEU A 86 -8.97 -5.52 0.87
C LEU A 86 -9.57 -6.53 -0.13
N PRO A 87 -9.82 -6.12 -1.38
CA PRO A 87 -10.29 -7.03 -2.42
C PRO A 87 -9.17 -8.00 -2.84
N ASP A 88 -9.56 -9.18 -3.32
CA ASP A 88 -8.65 -10.18 -3.91
C ASP A 88 -7.55 -10.69 -2.94
N MET A 89 -7.83 -10.69 -1.63
CA MET A 89 -6.91 -11.19 -0.59
C MET A 89 -6.92 -12.71 -0.42
N ASP A 90 -7.96 -13.39 -0.93
CA ASP A 90 -8.15 -14.84 -0.89
C ASP A 90 -7.43 -15.57 -2.03
N ARG A 91 -6.86 -14.83 -2.97
CA ARG A 91 -6.28 -15.38 -4.19
C ARG A 91 -4.77 -15.59 -4.09
N GLU A 92 -4.31 -16.74 -4.58
CA GLU A 92 -2.89 -17.06 -4.57
C GLU A 92 -2.12 -16.35 -5.71
N LEU A 93 -0.87 -16.00 -5.43
CA LEU A 93 0.04 -15.36 -6.39
C LEU A 93 0.23 -16.17 -7.67
N VAL A 94 0.14 -17.50 -7.61
CA VAL A 94 0.29 -18.37 -8.78
C VAL A 94 -0.87 -18.15 -9.75
N GLU A 95 -2.08 -18.02 -9.23
CA GLU A 95 -3.28 -17.80 -10.01
C GLU A 95 -3.28 -16.41 -10.65
N GLN A 96 -2.89 -15.39 -9.88
CA GLN A 96 -2.72 -14.02 -10.39
C GLN A 96 -1.68 -13.97 -11.52
N ARG A 97 -0.52 -14.62 -11.37
CA ARG A 97 0.50 -14.69 -12.42
C ARG A 97 0.00 -15.37 -13.69
N ARG A 98 -0.74 -16.47 -13.54
CA ARG A 98 -1.35 -17.17 -14.68
C ARG A 98 -2.31 -16.24 -15.42
N GLU A 99 -3.17 -15.55 -14.70
CA GLU A 99 -4.09 -14.60 -15.32
C GLU A 99 -3.36 -13.47 -16.04
N VAL A 100 -2.33 -12.89 -15.43
CA VAL A 100 -1.52 -11.84 -16.08
C VAL A 100 -0.98 -12.34 -17.42
N ALA A 101 -0.44 -13.56 -17.47
CA ALA A 101 0.05 -14.15 -18.71
C ALA A 101 -1.07 -14.35 -19.76
N GLU A 102 -2.26 -14.80 -19.34
CA GLU A 102 -3.43 -14.95 -20.22
C GLU A 102 -3.92 -13.59 -20.76
N LEU A 103 -3.96 -12.56 -19.91
CA LEU A 103 -4.32 -11.19 -20.30
C LEU A 103 -3.31 -10.57 -21.25
N GLU A 104 -2.01 -10.75 -21.00
CA GLU A 104 -0.94 -10.30 -21.88
C GLU A 104 -1.03 -10.96 -23.27
N ALA A 105 -1.26 -12.27 -23.33
CA ALA A 105 -1.46 -12.98 -24.60
C ALA A 105 -2.68 -12.45 -25.37
N ARG A 106 -3.77 -12.13 -24.65
CA ARG A 106 -4.96 -11.52 -25.24
C ARG A 106 -4.68 -10.12 -25.77
N ILE A 107 -3.91 -9.30 -25.04
CA ILE A 107 -3.49 -7.96 -25.49
C ILE A 107 -2.67 -8.04 -26.77
N VAL A 108 -1.71 -8.98 -26.85
CA VAL A 108 -0.90 -9.19 -28.06
C VAL A 108 -1.79 -9.51 -29.25
N THR A 109 -2.73 -10.44 -29.07
CA THR A 109 -3.67 -10.84 -30.13
C THR A 109 -4.54 -9.67 -30.58
N GLN A 110 -5.07 -8.89 -29.63
CA GLN A 110 -5.90 -7.71 -29.92
C GLN A 110 -5.12 -6.63 -30.66
N ARG A 111 -3.87 -6.37 -30.26
CA ARG A 111 -2.98 -5.42 -30.95
C ARG A 111 -2.71 -5.85 -32.39
N ALA A 112 -2.42 -7.13 -32.62
CA ALA A 112 -2.21 -7.66 -33.96
C ALA A 112 -3.46 -7.53 -34.85
N LEU A 113 -4.65 -7.74 -34.28
CA LEU A 113 -5.91 -7.55 -35.01
C LEU A 113 -6.14 -6.08 -35.38
N LEU A 114 -5.91 -5.16 -34.43
CA LEU A 114 -6.03 -3.72 -34.69
C LEU A 114 -5.03 -3.24 -35.74
N GLU A 115 -3.82 -3.79 -35.74
CA GLU A 115 -2.82 -3.51 -36.78
C GLU A 115 -3.29 -3.98 -38.16
N ARG A 116 -3.81 -5.20 -38.27
CA ARG A 116 -4.40 -5.68 -39.53
C ARG A 116 -5.56 -4.81 -40.00
N LEU A 117 -6.45 -4.43 -39.08
CA LEU A 117 -7.59 -3.57 -39.40
C LEU A 117 -7.15 -2.19 -39.89
N ARG A 118 -6.10 -1.62 -39.27
CA ARG A 118 -5.48 -0.37 -39.73
C ARG A 118 -4.92 -0.51 -41.14
N ASP A 119 -4.17 -1.59 -41.40
CA ASP A 119 -3.52 -1.81 -42.68
C ASP A 119 -4.54 -2.06 -43.80
N ASP A 120 -5.59 -2.83 -43.53
CA ASP A 120 -6.70 -3.03 -44.45
C ASP A 120 -7.46 -1.72 -44.70
N GLY A 121 -7.73 -0.92 -43.67
CA GLY A 121 -8.33 0.40 -43.80
C GLY A 121 -7.52 1.36 -44.69
N LEU A 122 -6.19 1.35 -44.55
CA LEU A 122 -5.28 2.13 -45.42
C LEU A 122 -5.32 1.66 -46.88
N ARG A 123 -5.44 0.34 -47.12
CA ARG A 123 -5.58 -0.23 -48.47
C ARG A 123 -6.91 0.17 -49.10
N PHE A 124 -8.03 0.05 -48.37
CA PHE A 124 -9.33 0.51 -48.84
C PHE A 124 -9.35 2.01 -49.17
N GLY A 125 -8.70 2.85 -48.37
CA GLY A 125 -8.58 4.29 -48.66
C GLY A 125 -7.79 4.58 -49.94
N LYS A 126 -6.70 3.83 -50.18
CA LYS A 126 -5.86 4.00 -51.37
C LYS A 126 -6.51 3.46 -52.66
N ASP A 127 -7.31 2.41 -52.55
CA ASP A 127 -8.03 1.83 -53.68
C ASP A 127 -9.28 2.67 -54.04
N GLY A 128 -9.91 3.33 -53.07
CA GLY A 128 -10.95 4.34 -53.31
C GLY A 128 -10.41 5.57 -54.06
N ASP A 129 -9.27 6.12 -53.63
CA ASP A 129 -8.60 7.27 -54.25
C ASP A 129 -8.13 7.00 -55.71
N LYS A 130 -7.88 5.74 -56.06
CA LYS A 130 -7.53 5.32 -57.43
C LYS A 130 -8.72 5.10 -58.36
N MET A 131 -9.92 4.88 -57.82
CA MET A 131 -11.12 4.67 -58.63
C MET A 131 -11.86 5.98 -58.96
N ASP A 132 -11.48 7.09 -58.32
CA ASP A 132 -12.07 8.42 -58.52
C ASP A 132 -11.24 9.33 -59.46
N LEU A 133 -10.29 8.78 -60.23
CA LEU A 133 -9.45 9.44 -61.25
C LEU A 133 -9.61 8.77 -62.62
#